data_AF-A0A349NI85-F1
#
_entry.id   AF-A0A349NI85-F1
#
_cell.length_a   1.000
_cell.length_b   1.000
_cell.length_c   1.000
_cell.angle_alpha   90.00
_cell.angle_beta   90.00
_cell.angle_gamma   90.00
#
_symmetry.space_group_name_H-M   'P 1'
#
loop_
_entity.id
_entity.type
_entity.pdbx_description
1 polymer ?
#
loop_
_entity_poly.entity_id
_entity_poly.type
_entity_poly.pdbx_seq_one_letter_code
_entity_poly.pdbx_strand_id
1 'polypeptide(L)' 'MMDYRKVAANFVIIGDCKLHPAVVEISEGRVVNYYEFSDELPMTEWIGGTVILQRDRENILRAYKDAQIIE' A
#
# COMPACT_ATOMS: atom_id res chain seq x y z
N MET A 1 -14.26 10.73 12.10
CA MET A 1 -14.07 9.29 11.85
C MET A 1 -12.83 9.21 10.97
N MET A 2 -11.72 8.68 11.48
CA MET A 2 -10.47 8.62 10.71
C MET A 2 -10.61 7.57 9.62
N ASP A 3 -10.34 7.95 8.37
CA ASP A 3 -10.31 7.04 7.25
C ASP A 3 -9.00 6.23 7.32
N TYR A 4 -9.12 4.92 7.53
CA TYR A 4 -8.00 3.99 7.64
C TYR A 4 -8.33 2.72 6.88
N ARG A 5 -7.43 2.35 5.96
CA ARG A 5 -7.57 1.19 5.11
C ARG A 5 -6.28 0.39 5.08
N LYS A 6 -6.42 -0.94 5.07
CA LYS A 6 -5.29 -1.87 4.97
C LYS A 6 -5.49 -2.75 3.75
N VAL A 7 -4.57 -2.67 2.79
CA VAL A 7 -4.64 -3.42 1.53
C VAL A 7 -3.44 -4.35 1.39
N ALA A 8 -3.65 -5.53 0.84
CA ALA A 8 -2.62 -6.51 0.53
C ALA A 8 -2.51 -6.74 -0.98
N ALA A 9 -1.27 -6.90 -1.45
CA ALA A 9 -0.96 -7.18 -2.85
C ALA A 9 0.10 -8.27 -2.95
N ASN A 10 0.21 -8.89 -4.14
CA ASN A 10 1.27 -9.87 -4.40
C ASN A 10 2.64 -9.21 -4.32
N PHE A 11 2.74 -7.96 -4.75
CA PHE A 11 3.96 -7.18 -4.71
C PHE A 11 3.69 -5.72 -4.32
N VAL A 12 4.58 -5.17 -3.50
CA VAL A 12 4.64 -3.72 -3.25
C VAL A 12 6.01 -3.22 -3.68
N ILE A 13 6.05 -2.20 -4.53
CA ILE A 13 7.29 -1.60 -5.05
C ILE A 13 7.48 -0.21 -4.43
N ILE A 14 8.65 0.06 -3.87
CA ILE A 14 9.06 1.37 -3.37
C ILE A 14 10.49 1.68 -3.82
N GLY A 15 10.64 2.64 -4.74
CA GLY A 15 11.91 2.87 -5.41
C GLY A 15 12.42 1.59 -6.10
N ASP A 16 13.63 1.17 -5.77
CA ASP A 16 14.24 -0.07 -6.30
C ASP A 16 13.92 -1.32 -5.45
N CYS A 17 13.18 -1.16 -4.35
CA CYS A 17 12.80 -2.26 -3.47
C CYS A 17 11.47 -2.90 -3.92
N LYS A 18 11.41 -4.22 -3.90
CA LYS A 18 10.20 -5.01 -4.16
C LYS A 18 9.94 -5.95 -2.99
N LEU A 19 8.76 -5.81 -2.38
CA LEU A 19 8.28 -6.62 -1.26
C LEU A 19 7.29 -7.69 -1.75
N HIS A 20 7.24 -8.86 -1.10
CA HIS A 20 6.44 -10.00 -1.51
C HIS A 20 6.02 -10.96 -0.37
N PRO A 21 4.75 -11.39 -0.35
CA PRO A 21 3.55 -10.54 -0.39
C PRO A 21 3.62 -9.42 0.65
N ALA A 22 2.92 -8.30 0.41
CA ALA A 22 3.03 -7.15 1.29
C ALA A 22 1.71 -6.40 1.50
N VAL A 23 1.60 -5.82 2.69
CA VAL A 23 0.51 -4.94 3.11
C VAL A 23 0.93 -3.49 2.98
N VAL A 24 -0.03 -2.64 2.67
CA VAL A 24 0.07 -1.18 2.71
C VAL A 24 -1.06 -0.66 3.60
N GLU A 25 -0.70 0.15 4.59
CA GLU A 25 -1.65 0.82 5.47
C GLU A 25 -1.78 2.29 5.04
N ILE A 26 -3.01 2.72 4.81
CA ILE A 26 -3.35 4.02 4.26
C ILE A 26 -4.25 4.74 5.26
N SER A 27 -3.93 5.99 5.56
CA SER A 27 -4.75 6.86 6.40
C SER A 27 -4.84 8.24 5.79
N GLU A 28 -6.06 8.75 5.65
CA GLU A 28 -6.35 10.03 4.99
C GLU A 28 -5.69 10.14 3.60
N GLY A 29 -5.72 9.03 2.83
CA GLY A 29 -5.10 8.91 1.51
C GLY A 29 -3.56 8.84 1.52
N ARG A 30 -2.92 8.74 2.69
CA ARG A 30 -1.45 8.70 2.84
C ARG A 30 -0.99 7.33 3.29
N VAL A 31 0.07 6.82 2.69
CA VAL A 31 0.69 5.58 3.14
C VAL A 31 1.43 5.84 4.44
N VAL A 32 0.96 5.22 5.52
CA VAL A 32 1.53 5.35 6.86
C VAL A 32 2.41 4.15 7.23
N ASN A 33 2.22 3.00 6.58
CA ASN A 33 3.04 1.82 6.80
C ASN A 33 3.01 0.87 5.58
N TYR A 34 4.05 0.05 5.43
CA TYR A 34 4.09 -1.04 4.46
C TYR A 34 5.08 -2.12 4.91
N TYR A 35 4.71 -3.40 4.79
CA TYR A 35 5.53 -4.52 5.27
C TYR A 35 5.16 -5.83 4.58
N GLU A 36 6.13 -6.75 4.54
CA GLU A 36 5.90 -8.12 4.13
C GLU A 36 5.17 -8.91 5.21
N PHE A 37 4.42 -9.92 4.79
CA PHE A 37 3.72 -10.81 5.72
C PHE A 37 3.65 -12.23 5.18
N SER A 38 3.60 -13.19 6.09
CA SER A 38 3.46 -14.62 5.82
C SER A 38 2.07 -15.18 6.13
N ASP A 39 1.30 -14.49 6.97
CA ASP A 39 0.06 -15.00 7.58
C ASP A 39 -1.12 -14.06 7.36
N GLU A 40 -2.35 -14.57 7.40
CA GLU A 40 -3.54 -13.74 7.22
C GLU A 40 -3.63 -12.64 8.29
N LEU A 41 -3.89 -11.40 7.84
CA LEU A 41 -4.01 -10.23 8.69
C LEU A 41 -5.47 -9.78 8.79
N PRO A 42 -5.95 -9.40 9.98
CA PRO A 42 -7.31 -8.94 10.16
C PRO A 42 -7.54 -7.62 9.42
N MET A 43 -8.77 -7.41 8.95
CA MET A 43 -9.22 -6.17 8.30
C MET A 43 -8.32 -5.75 7.13
N THR A 44 -7.77 -6.73 6.41
CA THR A 44 -6.90 -6.50 5.26
C THR A 44 -7.65 -6.88 3.98
N GLU A 45 -7.82 -5.92 3.08
CA GLU A 45 -8.43 -6.14 1.78
C GLU A 45 -7.39 -6.67 0.79
N TRP A 46 -7.63 -7.82 0.18
CA TRP A 46 -6.73 -8.35 -0.86
C TRP A 46 -7.09 -7.78 -2.23
N ILE A 47 -6.25 -6.86 -2.74
CA ILE A 47 -6.44 -6.24 -4.06
C ILE A 47 -5.61 -6.90 -5.17
N GLY A 48 -4.64 -7.75 -4.79
CA GLY A 48 -3.82 -8.52 -5.73
C GLY A 48 -2.92 -7.69 -6.66
N GLY A 49 -2.11 -8.38 -7.45
CA GLY A 49 -1.13 -7.81 -8.38
C GLY A 49 -0.07 -6.95 -7.69
N THR A 50 0.33 -5.86 -8.34
CA THR A 50 1.37 -4.94 -7.84
C THR A 50 0.78 -3.62 -7.38
N VAL A 51 1.24 -3.13 -6.23
CA VAL A 51 1.05 -1.75 -5.75
C VAL A 51 2.39 -1.01 -5.85
N ILE A 52 2.36 0.23 -6.33
CA ILE A 52 3.53 1.11 -6.42
C ILE A 52 3.41 2.20 -5.37
N LEU A 53 4.43 2.36 -4.55
CA LEU A 53 4.53 3.44 -3.57
C LEU A 53 5.44 4.53 -4.11
N GLN A 54 4.90 5.74 -4.23
CA GLN A 54 5.64 6.89 -4.74
C GLN A 54 5.27 8.14 -3.95
N ARG A 55 6.25 9.04 -3.76
CA ARG A 55 5.99 10.35 -3.19
C ARG A 55 5.42 11.29 -4.23
N ASP A 56 4.34 11.99 -3.88
CA ASP A 56 3.78 13.05 -4.71
C ASP A 56 4.61 14.34 -4.63
N ARG A 57 4.12 15.42 -5.26
CA ARG A 57 4.79 16.73 -5.29
C ARG A 57 4.90 17.38 -3.91
N GLU A 58 4.07 16.98 -2.95
CA GLU A 58 4.07 17.45 -1.56
C GLU A 58 4.91 16.54 -0.66
N ASN A 59 5.68 15.60 -1.25
CA ASN A 59 6.51 14.62 -0.56
C ASN A 59 5.70 13.63 0.28
N ILE A 60 4.39 13.49 0.04
CA ILE A 60 3.50 12.55 0.72
C ILE A 60 3.60 11.20 0.02
N LEU A 61 3.79 10.11 0.78
CA LEU A 61 3.84 8.77 0.22
C LEU A 61 2.42 8.30 -0.15
N ARG A 62 2.21 7.95 -1.42
CA ARG A 62 0.92 7.50 -1.98
C ARG A 62 1.06 6.09 -2.54
N ALA A 63 -0.04 5.33 -2.50
CA ALA A 63 -0.15 4.01 -3.10
C ALA A 63 -0.87 4.10 -4.43
N TYR A 64 -0.32 3.46 -5.46
CA TYR A 64 -0.90 3.41 -6.80
C TYR A 64 -1.14 1.97 -7.24
N LYS A 65 -2.30 1.74 -7.86
CA LYS A 65 -2.67 0.50 -8.51
C LYS A 65 -3.19 0.81 -9.90
N ASP A 66 -2.58 0.20 -10.92
CA ASP A 66 -2.96 0.41 -12.33
C ASP A 66 -3.06 1.90 -12.71
N ALA A 67 -2.08 2.68 -12.24
CA ALA A 67 -1.97 4.15 -12.36
C ALA A 67 -3.05 4.98 -11.62
N GLN A 68 -3.92 4.35 -10.83
CA GLN A 68 -4.89 5.03 -9.97
C GLN A 68 -4.40 5.07 -8.52
N ILE A 69 -4.72 6.16 -7.81
CA ILE A 69 -4.42 6.26 -6.38
C ILE A 69 -5.35 5.35 -5.57
N ILE A 70 -4.81 4.73 -4.53
CA ILE A 70 -5.57 3.99 -3.53
C ILE A 70 -5.64 4.89 -2.28
N GLU A 71 -6.85 5.13 -1.80
CA GLU A 71 -7.15 5.88 -0.57
C GLU A 71 -7.70 4.96 0.52
#